data_AF-A0A7S3TN83-F1
#
_entry.id   AF-A0A7S3TN83-F1
#
_cell.length_a   1.000
_cell.length_b   1.000
_cell.length_c   1.000
_cell.angle_alpha   90.00
_cell.angle_beta   90.00
_cell.angle_gamma   90.00
#
_symmetry.space_group_name_H-M   'P 1'
#
loop_
_entity.id
_entity.type
_entity.pdbx_description
1 polymer ?
#
loop_
_entity_poly.entity_id
_entity_poly.type
_entity_poly.pdbx_seq_one_letter_code
_entity_poly.pdbx_strand_id
1 'polypeptide(L)'
;KLGAVYYNFPHSGAVQGFFDSNPMVNWRHENLMRLFFRALRTYVKPGGSVKVASNSGAVGVRYSYIVGAAKENEFVHVETMPFTEWHLHRYGRSYGDRRDTYKRPDAKNNQSYNAQKASSDMVYCFCYTPSGNPLPKQMLRLPPTLKTLTECVDGPFKHLQGAGKLAKAKELHDRFVKEVSGTHVG
;
A
#
# COMPACT_ATOMS: atom_id res chain seq x y z
N LYS A 1 13.24 -16.97 -15.58
CA LYS A 1 12.28 -15.83 -15.45
C LYS A 1 10.88 -16.38 -15.16
N LEU A 2 10.13 -15.71 -14.29
CA LEU A 2 8.78 -16.07 -13.84
C LEU A 2 7.75 -15.76 -14.93
N GLY A 3 6.79 -16.67 -15.13
CA GLY A 3 5.64 -16.45 -16.02
C GLY A 3 4.43 -15.81 -15.34
N ALA A 4 4.31 -15.98 -14.02
CA ALA A 4 3.27 -15.36 -13.21
C ALA A 4 3.84 -15.00 -11.83
N VAL A 5 3.38 -13.88 -11.28
CA VAL A 5 3.63 -13.44 -9.91
C VAL A 5 2.30 -13.13 -9.27
N TYR A 6 2.05 -13.69 -8.09
CA TYR A 6 0.87 -13.42 -7.28
C TYR A 6 1.35 -12.76 -5.99
N TYR A 7 0.85 -11.56 -5.72
CA TYR A 7 1.29 -10.77 -4.59
C TYR A 7 0.09 -10.28 -3.81
N ASN A 8 0.01 -10.70 -2.54
CA ASN A 8 -0.91 -10.10 -1.60
C ASN A 8 -0.19 -8.94 -0.93
N PHE A 9 -0.64 -7.71 -1.17
CA PHE A 9 0.09 -6.54 -0.70
C PHE A 9 0.13 -6.55 0.84
N PRO A 10 1.33 -6.58 1.46
CA PRO A 10 1.45 -6.59 2.90
C PRO A 10 1.01 -5.24 3.43
N HIS A 11 0.11 -5.25 4.41
CA HIS A 11 -0.13 -4.06 5.21
C HIS A 11 1.20 -3.67 5.87
N SER A 12 1.72 -2.46 5.65
CA SER A 12 2.81 -1.98 6.50
C SER A 12 2.24 -1.94 7.91
N GLY A 13 2.76 -2.81 8.79
CA GLY A 13 2.19 -3.01 10.12
C GLY A 13 1.93 -1.67 10.81
N ALA A 14 0.84 -1.57 11.56
CA ALA A 14 0.52 -0.28 12.17
C ALA A 14 1.58 0.05 13.23
N VAL A 15 2.51 0.92 12.87
CA VAL A 15 3.35 1.60 13.84
C VAL A 15 2.40 2.39 14.74
N GLN A 16 2.49 2.22 16.07
CA GLN A 16 1.54 2.83 16.99
C GLN A 16 1.42 4.35 16.74
N GLY A 17 0.21 4.82 16.41
CA GLY A 17 -0.07 6.21 16.06
C GLY A 17 -0.05 6.53 14.55
N PHE A 18 0.35 5.58 13.71
CA PHE A 18 0.26 5.64 12.25
C PHE A 18 -0.87 4.71 11.77
N PHE A 19 -1.74 5.26 10.93
CA PHE A 19 -2.96 4.63 10.42
C PHE A 19 -2.92 4.66 8.89
N ASP A 20 -3.77 3.89 8.22
CA ASP A 20 -3.66 3.66 6.78
C ASP A 20 -3.66 4.95 5.95
N SER A 21 -4.55 5.92 6.24
CA SER A 21 -4.55 7.18 5.49
C SER A 21 -3.49 8.19 5.93
N ASN A 22 -2.62 7.84 6.87
CA ASN A 22 -1.53 8.70 7.31
C ASN A 22 -0.56 8.93 6.13
N PRO A 23 -0.17 10.19 5.83
CA PRO A 23 0.76 10.48 4.74
C PRO A 23 2.07 9.66 4.77
N MET A 24 2.61 9.37 5.97
CA MET A 24 3.84 8.59 6.11
C MET A 24 3.65 7.12 5.73
N VAL A 25 2.48 6.55 6.04
CA VAL A 25 2.12 5.17 5.66
C VAL A 25 1.93 5.08 4.15
N ASN A 26 1.18 6.02 3.57
CA ASN A 26 0.98 6.12 2.12
C ASN A 26 2.30 6.25 1.37
N TRP A 27 3.19 7.12 1.85
CA TRP A 27 4.52 7.32 1.27
C TRP A 27 5.35 6.02 1.24
N ARG A 28 5.35 5.26 2.34
CA ARG A 28 6.05 3.97 2.41
C ARG A 28 5.45 2.96 1.42
N HIS A 29 4.14 2.84 1.39
CA HIS A 29 3.46 1.90 0.49
C HIS A 29 3.66 2.24 -0.99
N GLU A 30 3.59 3.52 -1.35
CA GLU A 30 3.84 3.96 -2.72
C GLU A 30 5.28 3.61 -3.14
N ASN A 31 6.27 3.94 -2.32
CA ASN A 31 7.67 3.58 -2.62
C ASN A 31 7.89 2.06 -2.66
N LEU A 32 7.26 1.30 -1.76
CA LEU A 32 7.32 -0.16 -1.77
C LEU A 32 6.77 -0.73 -3.09
N MET A 33 5.63 -0.24 -3.58
CA MET A 33 5.07 -0.68 -4.86
C MET A 33 5.99 -0.35 -6.05
N ARG A 34 6.60 0.84 -6.04
CA ARG A 34 7.53 1.27 -7.09
C ARG A 34 8.77 0.40 -7.13
N LEU A 35 9.36 0.11 -5.97
CA LEU A 35 10.52 -0.79 -5.86
C LEU A 35 10.15 -2.23 -6.18
N PHE A 36 8.98 -2.69 -5.76
CA PHE A 36 8.47 -4.03 -6.07
C PHE A 36 8.38 -4.26 -7.59
N PHE A 37 7.66 -3.39 -8.31
CA PHE A 37 7.56 -3.53 -9.77
C PHE A 37 8.91 -3.31 -10.47
N ARG A 38 9.77 -2.43 -9.95
CA ARG A 38 11.14 -2.27 -10.46
C ARG A 38 11.92 -3.58 -10.38
N ALA A 39 11.87 -4.27 -9.24
CA ALA A 39 12.53 -5.55 -9.05
C ALA A 39 11.94 -6.64 -9.97
N LEU A 40 10.62 -6.66 -10.14
CA LEU A 40 9.95 -7.65 -10.99
C LEU A 40 10.41 -7.61 -12.45
N ARG A 41 10.86 -6.47 -13.00
CA ARG A 41 11.41 -6.40 -14.37
C ARG A 41 12.57 -7.39 -14.60
N THR A 42 13.37 -7.64 -13.57
CA THR A 42 14.50 -8.57 -13.64
C THR A 42 14.03 -10.03 -13.69
N TYR A 43 12.93 -10.33 -13.00
CA TYR A 43 12.48 -11.71 -12.77
C TYR A 43 11.38 -12.16 -13.72
N VAL A 44 10.50 -11.27 -14.18
CA VAL A 44 9.33 -11.62 -15.01
C VAL A 44 9.72 -11.67 -16.49
N LYS A 45 9.26 -12.70 -17.20
CA LYS A 45 9.48 -12.82 -18.66
C LYS A 45 8.55 -11.85 -19.42
N PRO A 46 8.92 -11.37 -20.62
CA PRO A 46 7.98 -10.61 -21.48
C PRO A 46 6.66 -11.37 -21.65
N GLY A 47 5.53 -10.68 -21.54
CA GLY A 47 4.19 -11.28 -21.54
C GLY A 47 3.81 -11.99 -20.23
N GLY A 48 4.70 -12.03 -19.24
CA GLY A 48 4.41 -12.57 -17.92
C GLY A 48 3.41 -11.73 -17.14
N SER A 49 2.62 -12.38 -16.30
CA SER A 49 1.55 -11.71 -15.54
C SER A 49 1.95 -11.40 -14.09
N VAL A 50 1.49 -10.27 -13.56
CA VAL A 50 1.60 -9.92 -12.15
C VAL A 50 0.19 -9.63 -11.66
N LYS A 51 -0.23 -10.29 -10.58
CA LYS A 51 -1.53 -10.08 -9.96
C LYS A 51 -1.34 -9.59 -8.53
N VAL A 52 -1.85 -8.41 -8.24
CA VAL A 52 -1.77 -7.78 -6.93
C VAL A 52 -3.14 -7.79 -6.30
N ALA A 53 -3.30 -8.49 -5.18
CA ALA A 53 -4.52 -8.46 -4.38
C ALA A 53 -4.47 -7.28 -3.39
N SER A 54 -5.52 -6.47 -3.38
CA SER A 54 -5.72 -5.41 -2.38
C SER A 54 -7.20 -5.03 -2.29
N ASN A 55 -7.59 -4.43 -1.17
CA ASN A 55 -8.94 -3.92 -0.99
C ASN A 55 -9.13 -2.63 -1.80
N SER A 56 -10.23 -2.52 -2.54
CA SER A 56 -10.57 -1.33 -3.34
C SER A 56 -10.79 -0.07 -2.50
N GLY A 57 -11.19 -0.21 -1.24
CA GLY A 57 -11.30 0.87 -0.26
C GLY A 57 -10.03 1.12 0.54
N ALA A 58 -8.91 0.44 0.24
CA ALA A 58 -7.67 0.62 0.98
C ALA A 58 -7.14 2.05 0.79
N VAL A 59 -7.07 2.79 1.89
CA VAL A 59 -6.54 4.16 1.89
C VAL A 59 -5.03 4.21 2.03
N GLY A 60 -4.42 3.16 2.61
CA GLY A 60 -2.98 2.99 2.76
C GLY A 60 -2.28 2.63 1.45
N VAL A 61 -2.94 1.83 0.62
CA VAL A 61 -2.39 1.30 -0.64
C VAL A 61 -3.46 1.47 -1.70
N ARG A 62 -3.54 2.68 -2.21
CA ARG A 62 -4.56 3.01 -3.19
C ARG A 62 -4.28 2.28 -4.50
N TYR A 63 -5.34 1.86 -5.16
CA TYR A 63 -5.27 1.32 -6.53
C TYR A 63 -4.41 2.19 -7.46
N SER A 64 -4.55 3.51 -7.38
CA SER A 64 -3.78 4.46 -8.19
C SER A 64 -2.26 4.35 -7.98
N TYR A 65 -1.80 4.01 -6.77
CA TYR A 65 -0.38 3.81 -6.47
C TYR A 65 0.14 2.51 -7.11
N ILE A 66 -0.66 1.45 -7.06
CA ILE A 66 -0.34 0.16 -7.67
C ILE A 66 -0.21 0.33 -9.19
N VAL A 67 -1.20 0.95 -9.83
CA VAL A 67 -1.19 1.17 -11.29
C VAL A 67 -0.08 2.12 -11.72
N GLY A 68 0.13 3.22 -11.00
CA GLY A 68 1.21 4.16 -11.29
C GLY A 68 2.58 3.48 -11.24
N ALA A 69 2.85 2.73 -10.16
CA ALA A 69 4.08 1.97 -9.99
C ALA A 69 4.27 0.89 -11.08
N ALA A 70 3.21 0.19 -11.46
CA ALA A 70 3.23 -0.78 -12.55
C ALA A 70 3.63 -0.11 -13.88
N LYS A 71 2.93 0.98 -14.22
CA LYS A 71 3.14 1.73 -15.47
C LYS A 71 4.57 2.29 -15.58
N GLU A 72 5.09 2.86 -14.50
CA GLU A 72 6.49 3.35 -14.44
C GLU A 72 7.53 2.26 -14.71
N ASN A 73 7.15 0.99 -14.60
CA ASN A 73 8.02 -0.17 -14.71
C ASN A 73 7.62 -1.09 -15.88
N GLU A 74 6.89 -0.56 -16.88
CA GLU A 74 6.51 -1.27 -18.11
C GLU A 74 5.57 -2.45 -17.88
N PHE A 75 4.77 -2.38 -16.81
CA PHE A 75 3.66 -3.29 -16.59
C PHE A 75 2.35 -2.60 -16.98
N VAL A 76 1.64 -3.17 -17.94
CA VAL A 76 0.36 -2.66 -18.43
C VAL A 76 -0.76 -3.31 -17.64
N HIS A 77 -1.66 -2.49 -17.09
CA HIS A 77 -2.87 -2.99 -16.44
C HIS A 77 -3.80 -3.61 -17.50
N VAL A 78 -4.19 -4.86 -17.29
CA VAL A 78 -5.01 -5.64 -18.23
C VAL A 78 -6.45 -5.74 -17.75
N GLU A 79 -6.63 -6.06 -16.47
CA GLU A 79 -7.95 -6.34 -15.89
C GLU A 79 -7.93 -6.09 -14.39
N THR A 80 -9.09 -5.72 -13.86
CA THR A 80 -9.37 -5.75 -12.43
C THR A 80 -10.56 -6.67 -12.22
N MET A 81 -10.44 -7.65 -11.31
CA MET A 81 -11.53 -8.57 -11.00
C MET A 81 -11.81 -8.63 -9.51
N PRO A 82 -13.06 -8.89 -9.10
CA PRO A 82 -13.36 -9.23 -7.71
C PRO A 82 -12.52 -10.42 -7.27
N PHE A 83 -11.99 -10.34 -6.06
CA PHE A 83 -11.14 -11.40 -5.52
C PHE A 83 -11.86 -12.75 -5.45
N THR A 84 -13.17 -12.73 -5.19
CA THR A 84 -14.03 -13.93 -5.12
C THR A 84 -14.20 -14.64 -6.46
N GLU A 85 -13.98 -13.95 -7.57
CA GLU A 85 -14.07 -14.52 -8.93
C GLU A 85 -12.72 -15.09 -9.39
N TRP A 86 -11.64 -14.76 -8.68
CA TRP A 86 -10.31 -15.22 -9.04
C TRP A 86 -10.12 -16.71 -8.70
N HIS A 87 -9.59 -17.52 -9.63
CA HIS A 87 -9.45 -18.97 -9.44
C HIS A 87 -8.64 -19.39 -8.19
N LEU A 88 -7.76 -18.52 -7.68
CA LEU A 88 -7.01 -18.76 -6.43
C LEU A 88 -7.65 -18.12 -5.18
N HIS A 89 -8.91 -17.69 -5.23
CA HIS A 89 -9.63 -17.07 -4.11
C HIS A 89 -9.62 -17.89 -2.80
N ARG A 90 -9.36 -19.19 -2.89
CA ARG A 90 -9.33 -20.12 -1.75
C ARG A 90 -7.99 -20.15 -1.00
N TYR A 91 -6.98 -19.37 -1.40
CA TYR A 91 -5.75 -19.32 -0.61
C TYR A 91 -6.06 -18.82 0.81
N GLY A 92 -5.39 -19.40 1.81
CA GLY A 92 -5.59 -19.06 3.21
C GLY A 92 -5.31 -17.58 3.45
N ARG A 93 -6.37 -16.79 3.62
CA ARG A 93 -6.26 -15.36 3.85
C ARG A 93 -5.85 -15.09 5.29
N SER A 94 -4.76 -14.36 5.47
CA SER A 94 -4.52 -13.60 6.69
C SER A 94 -5.39 -12.35 6.64
N TYR A 95 -6.52 -12.38 7.33
CA TYR A 95 -7.30 -11.18 7.64
C TYR A 95 -6.66 -10.51 8.85
N GLY A 96 -6.52 -9.19 8.81
CA GLY A 96 -6.04 -8.47 9.99
C GLY A 96 -4.55 -8.17 10.03
N ASP A 97 -4.25 -7.18 10.84
CA ASP A 97 -2.95 -7.01 11.48
C ASP A 97 -2.69 -8.22 12.40
N ARG A 98 -1.44 -8.51 12.77
CA ARG A 98 -1.11 -9.52 13.80
C ARG A 98 -1.90 -9.30 15.11
N ARG A 99 -2.33 -8.06 15.38
CA ARG A 99 -3.21 -7.65 16.49
C ARG A 99 -4.65 -8.18 16.40
N ASP A 100 -5.03 -8.77 15.26
CA ASP A 100 -6.37 -9.29 14.99
C ASP A 100 -6.45 -10.83 15.10
N THR A 101 -5.41 -11.48 15.65
CA THR A 101 -5.37 -12.94 15.89
C THR A 101 -6.58 -13.47 16.66
N TYR A 102 -7.26 -12.61 17.45
CA TYR A 102 -8.46 -12.94 18.22
C TYR A 102 -9.71 -12.14 17.81
N LYS A 103 -9.64 -11.34 16.73
CA LYS A 103 -10.75 -10.49 16.27
C LYS A 103 -11.21 -10.96 14.90
N ARG A 104 -12.20 -11.85 14.86
CA ARG A 104 -13.12 -11.88 13.71
C ARG A 104 -14.19 -10.81 13.96
N PRO A 105 -14.40 -9.85 13.05
CA PRO A 105 -15.37 -8.80 13.28
C PRO A 105 -16.81 -9.32 13.23
N ASP A 106 -17.50 -9.32 14.36
CA ASP A 106 -18.88 -8.88 14.35
C ASP A 106 -18.91 -7.36 14.07
N ALA A 107 -19.70 -6.97 13.08
CA ALA A 107 -19.73 -5.62 12.48
C ALA A 107 -20.23 -4.49 13.42
N LYS A 108 -20.28 -4.72 14.74
CA LYS A 108 -20.96 -3.84 15.70
C LYS A 108 -20.11 -2.70 16.24
N ASN A 109 -18.78 -2.78 16.20
CA ASN A 109 -17.93 -1.89 17.01
C ASN A 109 -17.25 -0.72 16.27
N ASN A 110 -17.72 -0.34 15.08
CA ASN A 110 -17.32 0.91 14.40
C ASN A 110 -15.80 1.15 14.24
N GLN A 111 -14.97 0.12 14.35
CA GLN A 111 -13.54 0.18 13.98
C GLN A 111 -13.46 -0.07 12.48
N SER A 112 -12.85 0.86 11.73
CA SER A 112 -12.81 0.89 10.26
C SER A 112 -12.31 -0.41 9.61
N TYR A 113 -11.56 -1.23 10.33
CA TYR A 113 -11.06 -2.53 9.86
C TYR A 113 -12.16 -3.60 9.78
N ASN A 114 -13.19 -3.50 10.63
CA ASN A 114 -14.30 -4.46 10.72
C ASN A 114 -15.26 -4.41 9.53
N ALA A 115 -15.07 -3.44 8.62
CA ALA A 115 -15.86 -3.25 7.42
C ALA A 115 -15.17 -3.79 6.14
N GLN A 116 -14.07 -4.54 6.25
CA GLN A 116 -13.45 -5.23 5.12
C GLN A 116 -14.38 -6.35 4.62
N LYS A 117 -15.35 -5.98 3.80
CA LYS A 117 -16.19 -6.95 3.08
C LYS A 117 -15.33 -7.64 2.03
N ALA A 118 -15.41 -8.96 1.96
CA ALA A 118 -14.73 -9.75 0.92
C ALA A 118 -15.10 -9.27 -0.50
N SER A 119 -16.30 -8.70 -0.66
CA SER A 119 -16.78 -8.09 -1.91
C SER A 119 -15.99 -6.85 -2.36
N SER A 120 -15.20 -6.24 -1.47
CA SER A 120 -14.38 -5.07 -1.77
C SER A 120 -12.93 -5.43 -2.09
N ASP A 121 -12.55 -6.70 -1.96
CA ASP A 121 -11.23 -7.17 -2.32
C ASP A 121 -11.14 -7.39 -3.82
N MET A 122 -10.09 -6.85 -4.43
CA MET A 122 -9.88 -6.90 -5.87
C MET A 122 -8.53 -7.54 -6.18
N VAL A 123 -8.42 -8.08 -7.38
CA VAL A 123 -7.17 -8.52 -7.98
C VAL A 123 -6.88 -7.61 -9.17
N TYR A 124 -5.77 -6.88 -9.09
CA TYR A 124 -5.27 -6.03 -10.15
C TYR A 124 -4.26 -6.79 -10.98
N CYS A 125 -4.56 -7.01 -12.25
CA CYS A 125 -3.74 -7.82 -13.15
C CYS A 125 -2.94 -6.94 -14.11
N PHE A 126 -1.67 -7.27 -14.23
CA PHE A 126 -0.74 -6.57 -15.09
C PHE A 126 0.02 -7.54 -15.99
N CYS A 127 0.36 -7.10 -17.19
CA CYS A 127 1.21 -7.81 -18.13
C CYS A 127 2.53 -7.07 -18.29
N TYR A 128 3.65 -7.79 -18.22
CA TYR A 128 4.96 -7.19 -18.46
C TYR A 128 5.22 -7.00 -19.95
N THR A 129 5.31 -5.74 -20.38
CA THR A 129 5.51 -5.36 -21.79
C THR A 129 6.77 -4.51 -21.90
N PRO A 130 7.98 -5.11 -21.80
CA PRO A 130 9.22 -4.36 -21.86
C PRO A 130 9.37 -3.66 -23.21
N SER A 131 9.77 -2.39 -23.18
CA SER A 131 10.09 -1.61 -24.38
C SER A 131 11.43 -2.01 -25.01
N GLY A 132 12.27 -2.75 -24.28
CA GLY A 132 13.65 -3.04 -24.65
C GLY A 132 14.64 -1.93 -24.23
N ASN A 133 14.16 -0.77 -23.80
CA ASN A 133 15.01 0.34 -23.41
C ASN A 133 15.43 0.25 -21.93
N PRO A 134 16.63 0.76 -21.58
CA PRO A 134 16.96 1.04 -20.19
C PRO A 134 15.96 2.06 -19.63
N LEU A 135 15.36 1.72 -18.49
CA LEU A 135 14.55 2.68 -17.74
C LEU A 135 15.46 3.57 -16.90
N PRO A 136 15.08 4.83 -16.64
CA PRO A 136 15.79 5.69 -15.72
C PRO A 136 15.84 5.06 -14.32
N LYS A 137 16.78 5.54 -13.50
CA LYS A 137 16.87 5.18 -12.09
C LYS A 137 15.50 5.40 -11.43
N GLN A 138 15.02 4.42 -10.66
CA GLN A 138 13.75 4.55 -9.96
C GLN A 138 13.85 5.71 -8.98
N MET A 139 13.15 6.80 -9.27
CA MET A 139 13.05 7.92 -8.35
C MET A 139 12.13 7.52 -7.21
N LEU A 140 12.57 7.61 -5.96
CA LEU A 140 11.69 7.43 -4.82
C LEU A 140 10.98 8.75 -4.48
N ARG A 141 9.75 8.65 -3.97
CA ARG A 141 9.07 9.81 -3.39
C ARG A 141 9.82 10.23 -2.13
N LEU A 142 9.95 11.53 -1.92
CA LEU A 142 10.48 12.07 -0.67
C LEU A 142 9.45 11.89 0.46
N PRO A 143 9.91 11.72 1.70
CA PRO A 143 9.00 11.60 2.84
C PRO A 143 8.10 12.84 2.97
N PRO A 144 6.85 12.67 3.45
CA PRO A 144 5.94 13.76 3.72
C PRO A 144 6.57 14.82 4.62
N THR A 145 6.33 16.08 4.25
CA THR A 145 6.80 17.22 5.06
C THR A 145 5.91 17.41 6.29
N LEU A 146 6.40 18.19 7.26
CA LEU A 146 5.56 18.64 8.38
C LEU A 146 4.29 19.35 7.88
N LYS A 147 4.39 20.14 6.80
CA LYS A 147 3.22 20.79 6.18
C LYS A 147 2.19 19.76 5.72
N THR A 148 2.63 18.72 5.01
CA THR A 148 1.77 17.62 4.55
C THR A 148 1.07 16.92 5.73
N LEU A 149 1.76 16.75 6.86
CA LEU A 149 1.16 16.18 8.07
C LEU A 149 0.14 17.12 8.71
N THR A 150 0.41 18.43 8.77
CA THR A 150 -0.54 19.41 9.32
C THR A 150 -1.81 19.56 8.49
N GLU A 151 -1.77 19.23 7.21
CA GLU A 151 -2.94 19.24 6.32
C GLU A 151 -3.78 17.96 6.43
N CYS A 152 -3.24 16.88 7.03
CA CYS A 152 -3.97 15.63 7.22
C CYS A 152 -5.23 15.84 8.08
N VAL A 153 -6.37 15.33 7.64
CA VAL A 153 -7.68 15.45 8.33
C VAL A 153 -8.16 14.14 8.94
N ASP A 154 -7.35 13.08 8.83
CA ASP A 154 -7.74 11.73 9.21
C ASP A 154 -7.08 11.27 10.52
N GLY A 155 -7.60 10.16 11.06
CA GLY A 155 -7.02 9.48 12.23
C GLY A 155 -6.95 10.39 13.46
N PRO A 156 -5.79 10.52 14.13
CA PRO A 156 -5.62 11.35 15.32
C PRO A 156 -5.79 12.85 15.00
N PHE A 157 -5.80 13.26 13.73
CA PHE A 157 -6.01 14.66 13.33
C PHE A 157 -7.48 15.03 13.15
N LYS A 158 -8.40 14.06 13.07
CA LYS A 158 -9.83 14.28 12.71
C LYS A 158 -10.56 15.31 13.57
N HIS A 159 -10.14 15.46 14.82
CA HIS A 159 -10.74 16.38 15.79
C HIS A 159 -9.75 17.43 16.33
N LEU A 160 -8.56 17.54 15.73
CA LEU A 160 -7.54 18.50 16.16
C LEU A 160 -7.54 19.72 15.24
N GLN A 161 -7.46 20.91 15.84
CA GLN A 161 -7.28 22.17 15.14
C GLN A 161 -6.15 23.00 15.77
N GLY A 162 -5.69 24.03 15.05
CA GLY A 162 -4.72 25.01 15.53
C GLY A 162 -3.45 24.39 16.14
N ALA A 163 -3.08 24.87 17.33
CA ALA A 163 -1.85 24.46 18.03
C ALA A 163 -1.81 22.96 18.36
N GLY A 164 -2.95 22.35 18.69
CA GLY A 164 -3.03 20.91 18.98
C GLY A 164 -2.72 20.05 17.76
N LYS A 165 -3.19 20.46 16.57
CA LYS A 165 -2.89 19.79 15.31
C LYS A 165 -1.41 19.89 14.96
N LEU A 166 -0.82 21.08 15.13
CA LEU A 166 0.60 21.32 14.87
C LEU A 166 1.49 20.52 15.83
N ALA A 167 1.17 20.49 17.13
CA ALA A 167 1.90 19.70 18.11
C ALA A 167 1.88 18.21 17.75
N LYS A 168 0.71 17.67 17.37
CA LYS A 168 0.60 16.26 16.96
C LYS A 168 1.37 15.96 15.67
N ALA A 169 1.35 16.88 14.71
CA ALA A 169 2.09 16.74 13.46
C ALA A 169 3.60 16.73 13.71
N LYS A 170 4.11 17.61 14.59
CA LYS A 170 5.52 17.62 15.02
C LYS A 170 5.90 16.31 15.72
N GLU A 171 5.09 15.87 16.69
CA GLU A 171 5.31 14.60 17.40
C GLU A 171 5.44 13.42 16.42
N LEU A 172 4.50 13.29 15.47
CA LEU A 172 4.53 12.20 14.49
C LEU A 172 5.69 12.34 13.49
N HIS A 173 6.04 13.56 13.09
CA HIS A 173 7.19 13.81 12.22
C HIS A 173 8.50 13.44 12.92
N ASP A 174 8.69 13.85 14.18
CA ASP A 174 9.89 13.57 14.95
C ASP A 174 10.01 12.09 15.28
N ARG A 175 8.90 11.45 15.63
CA ARG A 175 8.84 9.99 15.78
C ARG A 175 9.20 9.28 14.50
N PHE A 176 8.68 9.74 13.36
CA PHE A 176 9.05 9.17 12.07
C PHE A 176 10.55 9.35 11.80
N VAL A 177 11.11 10.55 11.97
CA VAL A 177 12.55 10.78 11.80
C VAL A 177 13.34 9.85 12.72
N LYS A 178 12.98 9.74 14.00
CA LYS A 178 13.70 8.90 14.97
C LYS A 178 13.57 7.40 14.71
N GLU A 179 12.37 6.92 14.42
CA GLU A 179 12.06 5.49 14.25
C GLU A 179 12.43 4.98 12.84
N VAL A 180 12.45 5.86 11.83
CA VAL A 180 12.57 5.48 10.40
C VAL A 180 13.87 5.92 9.77
N SER A 181 14.52 7.02 10.19
CA SER A 181 15.81 7.42 9.59
C SER A 181 16.94 6.40 9.81
N GLY A 182 16.80 5.51 10.81
CA GLY A 182 17.71 4.36 10.98
C GLY A 182 17.38 3.16 10.08
N THR A 183 16.17 3.09 9.52
CA THR A 183 15.74 2.03 8.61
C THR A 183 15.94 2.50 7.18
N HIS A 184 17.16 2.32 6.66
CA HIS A 184 17.45 2.53 5.25
C HIS A 184 16.52 1.63 4.42
N VAL A 185 15.54 2.24 3.77
CA VAL A 185 14.83 1.58 2.67
C VAL A 185 15.80 1.64 1.51
N GLY A 186 16.48 0.51 1.27
CA GLY A 186 17.63 0.37 0.37
C GLY A 186 17.40 0.81 -1.07
#